data_AF-A0A1R1MEH6-F1
#
_entry.id   AF-A0A1R1MEH6-F1
#
_cell.length_a   1.000
_cell.length_b   1.000
_cell.length_c   1.000
_cell.angle_alpha   90.00
_cell.angle_beta   90.00
_cell.angle_gamma   90.00
#
_symmetry.space_group_name_H-M   'P 1'
#
loop_
_entity.id
_entity.type
_entity.pdbx_description
1 polymer ?
#
loop_
_entity_poly.entity_id
_entity_poly.type
_entity_poly.pdbx_seq_one_letter_code
_entity_poly.pdbx_strand_id
1 'polypeptide(L)'
;MKESSQNTEHGRDHHRTESPRVKAGLLVTIALMTLSACGGLPDVPKGSMLLDTQRQVLCYYSAAECYSLGLITSNNYRDRLLKLYNKDPWDWAALRTPKDLVDLLTTTADNTNDTQQLNATQHLLPINNRTYEAWKILKLEHLDRYECPGAPYCD
;
A
#
# COMPACT_ATOMS: atom_id res chain seq x y z
N MET A 1 -50.85 40.79 -54.08
CA MET A 1 -49.62 40.03 -54.36
C MET A 1 -49.74 38.74 -53.56
N LYS A 2 -50.20 37.64 -54.19
CA LYS A 2 -49.40 36.51 -54.74
C LYS A 2 -48.62 35.79 -53.64
N GLU A 3 -48.57 34.48 -53.46
CA GLU A 3 -49.07 33.23 -54.09
C GLU A 3 -48.74 32.17 -53.00
N SER A 4 -49.64 31.29 -52.59
CA SER A 4 -49.89 29.93 -53.12
C SER A 4 -48.69 28.98 -53.22
N SER A 5 -48.99 27.70 -52.95
CA SER A 5 -48.24 26.46 -53.27
C SER A 5 -47.18 26.03 -52.24
N GLN A 6 -46.96 24.76 -51.92
CA GLN A 6 -47.49 23.48 -52.43
C GLN A 6 -47.08 22.35 -51.46
N ASN A 7 -47.80 21.22 -51.54
CA ASN A 7 -47.44 19.88 -51.06
C ASN A 7 -45.97 19.50 -51.26
N THR A 8 -45.44 18.52 -50.48
CA THR A 8 -44.98 17.20 -50.99
C THR A 8 -44.77 16.22 -49.83
N GLU A 9 -45.16 14.98 -50.10
CA GLU A 9 -44.94 13.72 -49.39
C GLU A 9 -43.48 13.37 -49.03
N HIS A 10 -43.39 12.25 -48.29
CA HIS A 10 -42.40 11.16 -48.40
C HIS A 10 -41.28 11.14 -47.36
N GLY A 11 -41.37 10.15 -46.46
CA GLY A 11 -40.34 9.81 -45.48
C GLY A 11 -40.69 8.53 -44.74
N ARG A 12 -40.50 7.41 -45.42
CA ARG A 12 -40.60 6.03 -44.93
C ARG A 12 -39.62 5.74 -43.79
N ASP A 13 -40.04 4.80 -42.96
CA ASP A 13 -39.25 3.81 -42.24
C ASP A 13 -38.14 4.30 -41.30
N HIS A 14 -38.34 4.09 -40.00
CA HIS A 14 -37.42 3.25 -39.24
C HIS A 14 -38.14 2.61 -38.05
N HIS A 15 -38.33 1.31 -38.15
CA HIS A 15 -38.34 0.39 -37.01
C HIS A 15 -37.19 0.75 -36.05
N ARG A 16 -37.50 1.07 -34.79
CA ARG A 16 -36.66 0.61 -33.68
C ARG A 16 -37.45 0.46 -32.39
N THR A 17 -37.65 -0.81 -32.10
CA THR A 17 -37.80 -1.50 -30.84
C THR A 17 -37.20 -0.82 -29.60
N GLU A 18 -37.91 -1.07 -28.49
CA GLU A 18 -37.38 -1.41 -27.16
C GLU A 18 -37.12 -0.30 -26.13
N SER A 19 -38.09 -0.25 -25.21
CA SER A 19 -37.98 -0.44 -23.76
C SER A 19 -37.24 0.58 -22.88
N PRO A 20 -37.83 0.92 -21.72
CA PRO A 20 -37.34 1.96 -20.84
C PRO A 20 -36.10 1.55 -20.06
N ARG A 21 -35.25 2.56 -19.86
CA ARG A 21 -34.11 2.65 -18.94
C ARG A 21 -34.39 1.96 -17.60
N VAL A 22 -33.68 0.86 -17.32
CA VAL A 22 -33.41 0.43 -15.94
C VAL A 22 -31.94 0.67 -15.66
N LYS A 23 -31.72 1.48 -14.63
CA LYS A 23 -30.44 1.94 -14.13
C LYS A 23 -29.64 0.79 -13.54
N ALA A 24 -28.33 0.86 -13.75
CA ALA A 24 -27.23 0.47 -12.87
C ALA A 24 -27.54 -0.48 -11.70
N GLY A 25 -26.87 -1.63 -11.73
CA GLY A 25 -26.70 -2.52 -10.58
C GLY A 25 -25.53 -3.46 -10.82
N LEU A 26 -24.33 -2.92 -11.06
CA LEU A 26 -23.10 -3.70 -11.09
C LEU A 26 -22.79 -4.14 -9.65
N LEU A 27 -23.28 -5.33 -9.27
CA LEU A 27 -22.86 -6.03 -8.07
C LEU A 27 -21.42 -6.52 -8.28
N VAL A 28 -20.45 -5.68 -7.90
CA VAL A 28 -19.06 -6.09 -7.74
C VAL A 28 -18.99 -6.95 -6.48
N THR A 29 -19.15 -8.26 -6.62
CA THR A 29 -18.78 -9.21 -5.58
C THR A 29 -17.27 -9.20 -5.45
N ILE A 30 -16.74 -8.39 -4.52
CA ILE A 30 -15.36 -8.48 -4.05
C ILE A 30 -15.30 -9.78 -3.26
N ALA A 31 -14.89 -10.86 -3.92
CA ALA A 31 -14.51 -12.09 -3.24
C ALA A 31 -13.28 -11.77 -2.38
N LEU A 32 -13.48 -11.66 -1.06
CA LEU A 32 -12.40 -11.71 -0.10
C LEU A 32 -11.75 -13.09 -0.25
N MET A 33 -10.62 -13.16 -0.95
CA MET A 33 -9.72 -14.30 -0.84
C MET A 33 -9.18 -14.31 0.58
N THR A 34 -9.85 -15.02 1.48
CA THR A 34 -9.26 -15.46 2.74
C THR A 34 -8.20 -16.51 2.39
N LEU A 35 -7.02 -16.03 2.00
CA LEU A 35 -5.81 -16.84 1.95
C LEU A 35 -5.46 -17.21 3.39
N SER A 36 -6.03 -18.30 3.88
CA SER A 36 -5.58 -19.02 5.06
C SER A 36 -4.22 -19.66 4.76
N ALA A 37 -3.19 -18.82 4.62
CA ALA A 37 -1.82 -19.28 4.73
C ALA A 37 -1.52 -19.37 6.24
N CYS A 38 -1.87 -20.51 6.84
CA CYS A 38 -1.25 -21.00 8.08
C CYS A 38 0.23 -21.34 7.79
N GLY A 39 1.01 -20.35 7.41
CA GLY A 39 2.46 -20.41 7.48
C GLY A 39 2.87 -19.50 8.62
N GLY A 40 3.70 -19.97 9.53
CA GLY A 40 4.49 -19.06 10.35
C GLY A 40 5.28 -18.12 9.45
N LEU A 41 5.66 -16.95 9.96
CA LEU A 41 6.71 -16.19 9.29
C LEU A 41 7.99 -17.04 9.28
N PRO A 42 8.78 -17.01 8.19
CA PRO A 42 10.03 -17.76 8.15
C PRO A 42 10.98 -17.25 9.23
N ASP A 43 11.85 -18.14 9.71
CA ASP A 43 12.89 -17.79 10.68
C ASP A 43 13.79 -16.69 10.12
N VAL A 44 13.98 -15.63 10.91
CA VAL A 44 14.81 -14.48 10.54
C VAL A 44 16.24 -14.74 11.02
N PRO A 45 17.25 -14.80 10.13
CA PRO A 45 18.65 -14.97 10.55
C PRO A 45 19.09 -13.86 11.51
N LYS A 46 19.98 -14.21 12.46
CA LYS A 46 20.62 -13.20 13.30
C LYS A 46 21.38 -12.20 12.41
N GLY A 47 21.17 -10.91 12.62
CA GLY A 47 21.81 -9.86 11.81
C GLY A 47 20.95 -9.31 10.67
N SER A 48 19.72 -9.82 10.49
CA SER A 48 18.83 -9.42 9.40
C SER A 48 17.42 -9.05 9.90
N MET A 49 16.68 -8.35 9.05
CA MET A 49 15.25 -8.15 9.16
C MET A 49 14.54 -8.87 8.01
N LEU A 50 13.31 -9.30 8.23
CA LEU A 50 12.47 -9.88 7.19
C LEU A 50 11.40 -8.87 6.77
N LEU A 51 11.38 -8.54 5.48
CA LEU A 51 10.31 -7.81 4.83
C LEU A 51 9.43 -8.79 4.06
N ASP A 52 8.16 -8.95 4.47
CA ASP A 52 7.17 -9.77 3.77
C ASP A 52 6.12 -8.86 3.12
N THR A 53 6.20 -8.71 1.80
CA THR A 53 5.35 -7.82 1.01
C THR A 53 3.94 -8.38 0.80
N GLN A 54 3.76 -9.70 0.91
CA GLN A 54 2.45 -10.34 0.82
C GLN A 54 1.66 -10.16 2.11
N ARG A 55 2.33 -10.36 3.25
CA ARG A 55 1.74 -10.15 4.59
C ARG A 55 1.77 -8.69 5.04
N GLN A 56 2.50 -7.84 4.30
CA GLN A 56 2.66 -6.42 4.58
C GLN A 56 3.27 -6.17 5.98
N VAL A 57 4.33 -6.91 6.33
CA VAL A 57 5.03 -6.77 7.62
C VAL A 57 6.54 -6.60 7.49
N LEU A 58 7.14 -5.92 8.46
CA LEU A 58 8.57 -5.88 8.71
C LEU A 58 8.88 -6.49 10.08
N CYS A 59 9.77 -7.48 10.12
CA CYS A 59 10.10 -8.26 11.30
C CYS A 59 11.57 -8.11 11.71
N TYR A 60 11.81 -7.96 13.00
CA TYR A 60 13.14 -7.97 13.61
C TYR A 60 13.29 -9.22 14.46
N TYR A 61 14.22 -10.13 14.16
CA TYR A 61 14.48 -11.39 14.89
C TYR A 61 13.36 -12.44 15.05
N SER A 62 12.13 -12.07 15.44
CA SER A 62 11.05 -13.00 15.80
C SER A 62 9.67 -12.52 15.35
N ALA A 63 8.70 -13.45 15.35
CA ALA A 63 7.31 -13.15 14.99
C ALA A 63 6.64 -12.11 15.92
N ALA A 64 7.07 -12.01 17.18
CA ALA A 64 6.56 -11.02 18.14
C ALA A 64 7.07 -9.59 17.84
N GLU A 65 8.10 -9.47 17.02
CA GLU A 65 8.74 -8.21 16.64
C GLU A 65 8.44 -7.86 15.17
N CYS A 66 7.24 -8.21 14.72
CA CYS A 66 6.73 -7.94 13.38
C CYS A 66 5.64 -6.88 13.41
N TYR A 67 5.81 -5.83 12.61
CA TYR A 67 4.87 -4.72 12.55
C TYR A 67 4.35 -4.49 11.13
N SER A 68 3.07 -4.13 11.05
CA SER A 68 2.39 -3.85 9.77
C SER A 68 3.01 -2.63 9.09
N LEU A 69 3.35 -2.77 7.81
CA LEU A 69 3.83 -1.67 6.97
C LEU A 69 2.77 -0.56 6.81
N GLY A 70 1.48 -0.86 7.03
CA GLY A 70 0.39 0.12 6.98
C GLY A 70 0.45 1.19 8.08
N LEU A 71 1.24 0.95 9.13
CA LEU A 71 1.40 1.92 10.22
C LEU A 71 2.22 3.15 9.83
N ILE A 72 2.93 3.12 8.70
CA ILE A 72 3.71 4.27 8.22
C ILE A 72 2.85 5.49 7.87
N THR A 73 1.56 5.26 7.59
CA THR A 73 0.66 6.23 6.96
C THR A 73 0.12 7.31 7.89
N SER A 74 0.25 7.16 9.21
CA SER A 74 -0.33 8.11 10.18
C SER A 74 0.70 8.64 11.19
N ASN A 75 1.96 8.69 10.76
CA ASN A 75 3.11 8.74 11.66
C ASN A 75 3.80 10.13 11.71
N ASN A 76 4.00 10.66 12.92
CA ASN A 76 4.69 11.93 13.20
C ASN A 76 6.23 11.86 13.04
N TYR A 77 6.78 10.65 13.02
CA TYR A 77 8.20 10.32 12.88
C TYR A 77 8.61 9.98 11.45
N ARG A 78 7.68 10.01 10.48
CA ARG A 78 7.94 9.69 9.06
C ARG A 78 9.09 10.50 8.46
N ASP A 79 9.15 11.79 8.76
CA ASP A 79 10.18 12.69 8.24
C ASP A 79 11.58 12.31 8.75
N ARG A 80 11.65 11.66 9.92
CA ARG A 80 12.90 11.16 10.50
C ARG A 80 13.48 10.02 9.65
N LEU A 81 12.61 9.11 9.17
CA LEU A 81 13.02 8.03 8.27
C LEU A 81 13.50 8.57 6.92
N LEU A 82 12.76 9.49 6.33
CA LEU A 82 13.07 10.04 4.99
C LEU A 82 14.41 10.79 4.95
N LYS A 83 14.77 11.47 6.05
CA LYS A 83 16.11 12.09 6.21
C LYS A 83 17.25 11.07 6.10
N LEU A 84 17.07 9.84 6.57
CA LEU A 84 18.11 8.79 6.47
C LEU A 84 18.34 8.30 5.03
N TYR A 85 17.37 8.55 4.15
CA TYR A 85 17.45 8.26 2.72
C TYR A 85 17.91 9.46 1.90
N ASN A 86 18.32 10.57 2.53
CA ASN A 86 18.71 11.82 1.88
C ASN A 86 17.67 12.29 0.84
N LYS A 87 16.38 12.04 1.10
CA LYS A 87 15.29 12.50 0.25
C LYS A 87 14.99 13.95 0.52
N ASP A 88 14.74 14.70 -0.54
CA ASP A 88 14.39 16.09 -0.43
C ASP A 88 13.07 16.29 0.35
N PRO A 89 12.90 17.40 1.07
CA PRO A 89 11.70 17.65 1.86
C PRO A 89 10.37 17.57 1.09
N TRP A 90 10.36 17.90 -0.21
CA TRP A 90 9.16 17.77 -1.03
C TRP A 90 8.80 16.32 -1.38
N ASP A 91 9.77 15.40 -1.35
CA ASP A 91 9.55 13.96 -1.49
C ASP A 91 8.98 13.34 -0.22
N TRP A 92 8.87 14.09 0.88
CA TRP A 92 8.37 13.53 2.14
C TRP A 92 6.88 13.21 2.10
N ALA A 93 6.15 13.77 1.13
CA ALA A 93 4.80 13.33 0.80
C ALA A 93 4.76 11.91 0.20
N ALA A 94 5.89 11.32 -0.21
CA ALA A 94 5.95 10.07 -0.94
C ALA A 94 5.92 8.82 -0.05
N LEU A 95 5.98 8.92 1.28
CA LEU A 95 5.90 7.76 2.17
C LEU A 95 4.50 7.66 2.79
N ARG A 96 3.50 7.34 1.96
CA ARG A 96 2.06 7.32 2.35
C ARG A 96 1.42 5.96 2.30
N THR A 97 2.09 5.00 1.67
CA THR A 97 1.56 3.66 1.48
C THR A 97 2.59 2.64 1.97
N PRO A 98 2.15 1.42 2.31
CA PRO A 98 3.07 0.31 2.54
C PRO A 98 4.05 0.10 1.39
N LYS A 99 3.59 0.29 0.14
CA LYS A 99 4.42 0.13 -1.05
C LYS A 99 5.57 1.13 -1.07
N ASP A 100 5.33 2.37 -0.70
CA ASP A 100 6.39 3.38 -0.66
C ASP A 100 7.49 3.01 0.34
N LEU A 101 7.10 2.42 1.48
CA LEU A 101 8.06 1.92 2.47
C LEU A 101 8.83 0.71 1.94
N VAL A 102 8.17 -0.22 1.24
CA VAL A 102 8.85 -1.34 0.55
C VAL A 102 9.86 -0.82 -0.43
N ASP A 103 9.47 0.13 -1.29
CA ASP A 103 10.33 0.71 -2.31
C ASP A 103 11.54 1.39 -1.64
N LEU A 104 11.36 2.18 -0.57
CA LEU A 104 12.48 2.76 0.18
C LEU A 104 13.40 1.70 0.82
N LEU A 105 12.84 0.69 1.49
CA LEU A 105 13.62 -0.35 2.17
C LEU A 105 14.43 -1.22 1.22
N THR A 106 13.97 -1.36 -0.03
CA THR A 106 14.62 -2.17 -1.06
C THR A 106 15.46 -1.34 -2.04
N THR A 107 15.35 -0.01 -2.02
CA THR A 107 16.19 0.87 -2.83
C THR A 107 17.59 0.96 -2.22
N THR A 108 18.59 0.47 -2.94
CA THR A 108 20.01 0.64 -2.60
C THR A 108 20.42 2.07 -2.92
N ALA A 109 20.75 2.88 -1.90
CA ALA A 109 21.28 4.22 -2.18
C ALA A 109 22.75 4.19 -2.58
N ASP A 110 23.56 3.28 -2.03
CA ASP A 110 25.01 3.29 -2.27
C ASP A 110 25.58 1.91 -1.96
N ASN A 111 25.84 1.10 -2.99
CA ASN A 111 26.85 0.02 -3.08
C ASN A 111 27.02 -1.00 -1.93
N THR A 112 26.16 -1.02 -0.92
CA THR A 112 26.05 -2.09 0.06
C THR A 112 25.02 -3.09 -0.45
N ASN A 113 25.53 -4.07 -1.21
CA ASN A 113 24.88 -5.37 -1.37
C ASN A 113 24.42 -5.82 0.01
N ASP A 114 23.13 -6.07 0.24
CA ASP A 114 22.68 -6.80 1.44
C ASP A 114 21.16 -7.07 1.48
N THR A 115 20.36 -6.54 0.53
CA THR A 115 18.99 -7.04 0.38
C THR A 115 19.01 -8.38 -0.35
N GLN A 116 18.72 -9.46 0.36
CA GLN A 116 18.63 -10.80 -0.22
C GLN A 116 17.17 -11.17 -0.43
N GLN A 117 16.78 -11.45 -1.67
CA GLN A 117 15.45 -11.98 -1.96
C GLN A 117 15.39 -13.48 -1.61
N LEU A 118 14.48 -13.85 -0.70
CA LEU A 118 14.23 -15.26 -0.35
C LEU A 118 13.25 -15.91 -1.32
N ASN A 119 12.22 -15.16 -1.72
CA ASN A 119 11.23 -15.56 -2.72
C ASN A 119 10.54 -14.32 -3.30
N ALA A 120 9.47 -14.52 -4.09
CA ALA A 120 8.75 -13.44 -4.77
C ALA A 120 8.20 -12.35 -3.84
N THR A 121 7.98 -12.66 -2.56
CA THR A 121 7.32 -11.76 -1.61
C THR A 121 8.17 -11.41 -0.39
N GLN A 122 9.26 -12.15 -0.14
CA GLN A 122 10.07 -12.03 1.07
C GLN A 122 11.50 -11.62 0.78
N HIS A 123 11.95 -10.57 1.46
CA HIS A 123 13.31 -10.05 1.38
C HIS A 123 13.95 -10.03 2.77
N LEU A 124 15.21 -10.46 2.87
CA LEU A 124 16.06 -10.17 4.01
C LEU A 124 16.74 -8.84 3.80
N LEU A 125 16.61 -7.96 4.78
CA LEU A 125 17.26 -6.66 4.80
C LEU A 125 18.40 -6.69 5.84
N PRO A 126 19.52 -6.00 5.59
CA PRO A 126 20.55 -5.82 6.61
C PRO A 126 19.99 -4.99 7.77
N ILE A 127 20.51 -5.21 8.98
CA ILE A 127 20.27 -4.27 10.08
C ILE A 127 21.24 -3.09 9.91
N ASN A 128 20.73 -1.96 9.44
CA ASN A 128 21.44 -0.69 9.37
C ASN A 128 20.53 0.44 9.87
N ASN A 129 21.04 1.68 9.89
CA ASN A 129 20.27 2.82 10.41
C ASN A 129 18.91 2.99 9.74
N ARG A 130 18.78 2.70 8.43
CA ARG A 130 17.53 2.89 7.69
C ARG A 130 16.49 1.84 8.02
N THR A 131 16.88 0.56 7.97
CA THR A 131 15.98 -0.56 8.22
C THR A 131 15.55 -0.61 9.70
N TYR A 132 16.48 -0.31 10.60
CA TYR A 132 16.21 -0.25 12.04
C TYR A 132 15.30 0.91 12.42
N GLU A 133 15.53 2.12 11.87
CA GLU A 133 14.64 3.25 12.16
C GLU A 133 13.23 3.00 11.59
N ALA A 134 13.11 2.38 10.42
CA ALA A 134 11.81 1.98 9.87
C ALA A 134 11.07 1.04 10.82
N TRP A 135 11.72 -0.02 11.29
CA TRP A 135 11.12 -0.96 12.25
C TRP A 135 10.70 -0.27 13.55
N LYS A 136 11.56 0.58 14.12
CA LYS A 136 11.26 1.33 15.35
C LYS A 136 10.05 2.24 15.20
N ILE A 137 9.94 2.92 14.06
CA ILE A 137 8.82 3.78 13.71
C ILE A 137 7.51 2.98 13.63
N LEU A 138 7.52 1.80 13.01
CA LEU A 138 6.35 0.91 12.97
C LEU A 138 5.98 0.39 14.37
N LYS A 139 6.97 0.04 15.20
CA LYS A 139 6.76 -0.35 16.60
C LYS A 139 6.09 0.75 17.41
N LEU A 140 6.60 1.97 17.34
CA LEU A 140 6.05 3.11 18.10
C LEU A 140 4.59 3.37 17.72
N GLU A 141 4.24 3.31 16.43
CA GLU A 141 2.84 3.44 15.99
C GLU A 141 1.96 2.28 16.44
N HIS A 142 2.51 1.07 16.49
CA HIS A 142 1.77 -0.07 17.01
C HIS A 142 1.43 0.13 18.48
N LEU A 143 2.43 0.52 19.28
CA LEU A 143 2.28 0.80 20.70
C LEU A 143 1.25 1.92 20.93
N ASP A 144 1.38 3.03 20.22
CA ASP A 144 0.46 4.17 20.34
C ASP A 144 -0.98 3.81 19.98
N ARG A 145 -1.23 2.93 19.01
CA ARG A 145 -2.61 2.63 18.58
C ARG A 145 -3.27 1.50 19.32
N TYR A 146 -2.52 0.48 19.70
CA TYR A 146 -3.09 -0.80 20.13
C TYR A 146 -2.74 -1.17 21.57
N GLU A 147 -1.58 -0.74 22.07
CA GLU A 147 -1.13 -1.15 23.41
C GLU A 147 -1.32 -0.04 24.46
N CYS A 148 -0.99 1.22 24.14
CA CYS A 148 -1.23 2.35 25.04
C CYS A 148 -1.72 3.61 24.30
N PRO A 149 -2.99 3.63 23.86
CA PRO A 149 -3.59 4.79 23.22
C PRO A 149 -3.59 6.02 24.13
N GLY A 150 -2.91 7.07 23.68
CA GLY A 150 -2.89 8.38 24.34
C GLY A 150 -2.01 8.47 25.59
N ALA A 151 -1.20 7.45 25.89
CA ALA A 151 -0.21 7.52 26.97
C ALA A 151 1.09 8.15 26.44
N PRO A 152 1.71 9.09 27.17
CA PRO A 152 2.94 9.74 26.73
C PRO A 152 4.15 8.80 26.66
N TYR A 153 4.10 7.63 27.33
CA TYR A 153 5.15 6.61 27.32
C TYR A 153 4.53 5.20 27.43
N CYS A 154 4.75 4.37 26.41
CA CYS A 154 4.71 2.91 26.52
C CYS A 154 6.17 2.47 26.72
N ASP A 155 6.58 2.19 27.95
CA ASP A 155 7.93 1.69 28.26
C ASP A 155 8.04 0.19 28.02
#